data_AF-A0A7L1ZPX1-F1
#
_entry.id   AF-A0A7L1ZPX1-F1
#
_cell.length_a   1.000
_cell.length_b   1.000
_cell.length_c   1.000
_cell.angle_alpha   90.00
_cell.angle_beta   90.00
_cell.angle_gamma   90.00
#
_symmetry.space_group_name_H-M   'P 1'
#
loop_
_entity.id
_entity.type
_entity.pdbx_description
1 polymer ?
#
loop_
_entity_poly.entity_id
_entity_poly.type
_entity_poly.pdbx_seq_one_letter_code
_entity_poly.pdbx_strand_id
1 'polypeptide(L)' 'DPRGLYTCETGEQKKSLQVYYRMCQNCIEVDAPTISGIVVADVVATLFLAVAVYCITGHDRGHTSRGEGRE' A
#
# COMPACT_ATOMS: atom_id res chain seq x y z
N ASP A 1 6.82 -10.49 23.38
CA ASP A 1 7.89 -11.11 22.59
C ASP A 1 8.56 -12.19 23.42
N PRO A 2 8.13 -13.46 23.35
CA PRO A 2 8.79 -14.52 24.09
C PRO A 2 10.18 -14.72 23.49
N ARG A 3 11.19 -14.17 24.16
CA ARG A 3 12.61 -14.37 23.87
C ARG A 3 13.27 -14.85 25.13
N GLY A 4 14.09 -15.88 25.03
CA GLY A 4 14.81 -16.41 26.18
C GLY A 4 15.17 -17.88 26.04
N LEU A 5 15.98 -18.34 26.98
CA LEU A 5 16.30 -19.76 27.12
C LEU A 5 15.25 -20.41 28.03
N TYR A 6 14.60 -21.44 27.52
CA TYR A 6 13.62 -22.25 28.24
C TYR A 6 14.24 -23.61 28.50
N THR A 7 14.17 -24.11 29.73
CA THR A 7 14.70 -25.42 30.08
C THR A 7 13.57 -26.32 30.56
N CYS A 8 13.53 -27.54 30.03
CA CYS A 8 12.62 -28.59 30.44
C CYS A 8 13.44 -29.70 31.12
N GLU A 9 13.00 -30.16 32.28
CA GLU A 9 13.68 -31.21 33.06
C GLU A 9 12.73 -32.39 33.24
N THR A 10 13.18 -33.60 32.87
CA THR A 10 12.45 -34.85 33.16
C THR A 10 13.41 -35.86 33.78
N GLY A 11 13.26 -36.11 35.07
CA GLY A 11 14.26 -36.86 35.85
C GLY A 11 15.63 -36.17 35.78
N GLU A 12 16.67 -36.89 35.36
CA GLU A 12 18.03 -36.34 35.17
C GLU A 12 18.26 -35.67 33.81
N GLN A 13 17.30 -35.76 32.88
CA GLN A 13 17.46 -35.17 31.55
C GLN A 13 17.02 -33.71 31.54
N LYS A 14 17.97 -32.79 31.30
CA LYS A 14 17.70 -31.37 31.03
C LYS A 14 17.81 -31.07 29.55
N LYS A 15 16.77 -30.46 28.96
CA LYS A 15 16.79 -29.94 27.59
C LYS A 15 16.55 -28.44 27.60
N SER A 16 17.44 -27.68 26.97
CA SER A 16 17.32 -26.24 26.84
C SER A 16 16.94 -25.86 25.40
N LEU A 17 16.02 -24.91 25.26
CA LEU A 17 15.50 -24.37 24.00
C LEU A 17 15.64 -22.85 24.02
N GLN A 18 16.41 -22.29 23.09
CA GLN A 18 16.50 -20.85 22.92
C GLN A 18 15.38 -20.37 21.99
N VAL A 19 14.39 -19.70 22.56
CA VAL A 19 13.28 -19.12 21.81
C VAL A 19 13.66 -17.69 21.43
N TYR A 20 13.62 -17.40 20.13
CA TYR A 20 13.76 -16.05 19.61
C TYR A 20 12.62 -15.78 18.64
N TYR A 21 11.47 -15.36 19.19
CA TYR A 21 10.29 -15.05 18.42
C TYR A 21 9.98 -13.56 18.47
N ARG A 22 9.78 -12.94 17.31
CA ARG A 22 9.32 -11.55 17.17
C ARG A 22 7.83 -11.53 16.83
N MET A 23 7.01 -11.24 17.84
CA MET A 23 5.58 -10.96 17.72
C MET A 23 5.39 -9.70 16.89
N CYS A 24 4.78 -9.89 15.71
CA CYS A 24 4.44 -8.85 14.76
C CYS A 24 2.96 -8.47 14.99
N GLN A 25 2.67 -7.47 15.83
CA GLN A 25 1.27 -7.03 16.05
C GLN A 25 0.68 -6.22 14.88
N ASN A 26 1.51 -5.74 13.96
CA ASN A 26 1.10 -4.84 12.88
C ASN A 26 1.77 -5.14 11.52
N CYS A 27 2.29 -6.36 11.36
CA CYS A 27 2.94 -6.73 10.11
C CYS A 27 1.85 -7.14 9.12
N ILE A 28 1.72 -6.36 8.05
CA ILE A 28 0.91 -6.74 6.90
C ILE A 28 1.72 -7.76 6.11
N GLU A 29 1.17 -8.95 5.93
CA GLU A 29 1.69 -9.93 4.99
C GLU A 29 1.46 -9.37 3.59
N VAL A 30 2.48 -8.68 3.07
CA VAL A 30 2.41 -8.04 1.76
C VAL A 30 2.69 -9.11 0.71
N ASP A 31 1.66 -9.90 0.46
CA ASP A 31 1.72 -10.94 -0.57
C ASP A 31 1.75 -10.30 -1.97
N ALA A 32 2.34 -11.00 -2.94
CA ALA A 32 2.45 -10.54 -4.33
C ALA A 32 1.11 -10.01 -4.93
N PRO A 33 -0.06 -10.64 -4.69
CA PRO A 33 -1.35 -10.09 -5.13
C PRO A 33 -1.77 -8.79 -4.43
N THR A 34 -1.41 -8.58 -3.16
CA THR A 34 -1.74 -7.35 -2.43
C THR A 34 -0.93 -6.18 -2.96
N ILE A 35 0.37 -6.38 -3.22
CA ILE A 35 1.24 -5.35 -3.80
C ILE A 35 0.76 -4.96 -5.19
N SER A 36 0.45 -5.96 -6.04
CA SER A 36 -0.01 -5.70 -7.40
C SER A 36 -1.35 -4.97 -7.42
N GLY A 37 -2.28 -5.32 -6.52
CA GLY A 37 -3.55 -4.62 -6.35
C GLY A 37 -3.37 -3.15 -5.99
N ILE A 38 -2.47 -2.83 -5.06
CA ILE A 38 -2.16 -1.45 -4.67
C ILE A 38 -1.64 -0.63 -5.86
N VAL A 39 -0.68 -1.19 -6.60
CA VAL A 39 -0.08 -0.50 -7.76
C VAL A 39 -1.11 -0.25 -8.86
N VAL A 40 -1.94 -1.25 -9.19
CA VAL A 40 -2.98 -1.10 -10.20
C VAL A 40 -4.01 -0.05 -9.78
N ALA A 41 -4.43 -0.06 -8.51
CA ALA A 41 -5.37 0.92 -7.98
C ALA A 41 -4.82 2.35 -8.06
N ASP A 42 -3.55 2.55 -7.72
CA ASP A 42 -2.87 3.85 -7.79
C ASP A 42 -2.78 4.40 -9.22
N VAL A 43 -2.42 3.54 -10.18
CA VAL A 43 -2.38 3.90 -11.61
C VAL A 43 -3.76 4.32 -12.10
N VAL A 44 -4.80 3.53 -11.79
CA VAL A 44 -6.18 3.83 -12.19
C VAL A 44 -6.66 5.14 -11.57
N ALA A 45 -6.40 5.37 -10.28
CA ALA A 45 -6.75 6.60 -9.59
C ALA A 45 -6.07 7.82 -10.23
N THR A 46 -4.78 7.71 -10.54
CA THR A 46 -4.01 8.77 -11.20
C THR A 46 -4.57 9.10 -12.58
N LEU A 47 -4.97 8.09 -13.37
CA LEU A 47 -5.62 8.31 -14.67
C LEU A 47 -6.95 9.05 -14.52
N PHE A 48 -7.78 8.68 -13.55
CA PHE A 48 -9.04 9.38 -13.29
C PHE A 48 -8.79 10.85 -12.91
N LEU A 49 -7.82 11.12 -12.04
CA LEU A 49 -7.45 12.48 -11.67
C LEU A 49 -6.93 13.28 -12.88
N ALA A 50 -6.09 12.67 -13.73
CA ALA A 50 -5.58 13.31 -14.93
C ALA A 50 -6.70 13.68 -15.90
N VAL A 51 -7.66 12.76 -16.15
CA VAL A 51 -8.82 13.03 -16.98
C VAL A 51 -9.70 14.12 -16.39
N ALA A 52 -9.95 14.09 -15.07
CA ALA A 52 -10.74 15.13 -14.41
C ALA A 52 -10.11 16.52 -14.58
N VAL A 53 -8.80 16.65 -14.34
CA VAL A 53 -8.06 17.91 -14.54
C VAL A 53 -8.09 18.34 -16.00
N TYR A 54 -7.90 17.40 -16.94
CA TYR A 54 -7.97 17.69 -18.37
C TYR A 54 -9.34 18.22 -18.77
N CYS A 55 -10.43 17.62 -18.27
CA CYS A 55 -11.79 18.07 -18.55
C CYS A 55 -12.06 19.46 -17.95
N ILE A 56 -11.63 19.73 -16.71
CA ILE A 56 -11.81 21.03 -16.06
C ILE A 56 -11.05 22.13 -16.82
N THR A 57 -9.78 21.89 -17.15
CA THR A 57 -8.94 22.85 -17.89
C THR A 57 -9.33 22.99 -19.36
N GLY A 58 -9.85 21.92 -19.97
CA GLY A 58 -10.41 21.93 -21.32
C GLY A 58 -11.72 22.71 -21.42
N HIS A 59 -12.57 22.65 -20.38
CA HIS A 59 -13.78 23.45 -20.30
C HIS A 59 -13.48 24.96 -20.25
N ASP A 60 -12.39 25.36 -19.59
CA ASP A 60 -11.91 26.76 -19.56
C ASP A 60 -11.40 27.23 -20.94
N ARG A 61 -10.84 26.31 -21.74
CA ARG A 61 -10.41 26.59 -23.13
C ARG A 61 -11.56 26.62 -24.14
N GLY A 62 -12.72 26.04 -23.81
CA GLY A 62 -13.92 26.07 -24.65
C GLY A 62 -14.71 27.39 -24.60
N HIS A 63 -14.53 28.18 -23.55
CA HIS A 63 -15.19 29.49 -23.39
C HIS A 63 -14.36 30.68 -23.92
N THR A 64 -13.15 30.46 -24.45
CA THR A 64 -12.29 31.55 -25.00
C THR A 64 -12.12 31.48 -26.52
N SER A 65 -13.03 30.86 -27.26
CA SER A 65 -13.12 31.04 -28.72
C SER A 65 -14.51 30.76 -29.27
N ARG A 66 -15.42 31.75 -29.16
CA ARG A 66 -16.06 32.36 -30.35
C ARG A 66 -16.82 33.65 -29.99
N GLY A 67 -16.05 34.68 -29.65
CA GLY A 67 -16.49 36.06 -29.61
C GLY A 67 -15.50 36.94 -30.35
N GLU A 68 -15.90 37.30 -31.58
CA GLU A 68 -15.49 38.47 -32.35
C GLU A 68 -14.30 38.37 -33.34
N GLY A 69 -14.70 38.35 -34.62
CA GLY A 69 -13.89 38.64 -35.79
C GLY A 69 -14.78 38.87 -37.03
N ARG A 70 -15.42 40.06 -37.10
CA ARG A 70 -16.17 40.69 -38.23
C ARG A 70 -17.51 40.00 -38.58
N GLU A 71 -18.66 40.65 -38.77
CA GLU A 71 -19.06 42.01 -39.20
C GLU A 71 -20.30 42.51 -38.41
#